data_AF-A0A951EJR7-F1
#
_entry.id   AF-A0A951EJR7-F1
#
_cell.length_a   1.000
_cell.length_b   1.000
_cell.length_c   1.000
_cell.angle_alpha   90.00
_cell.angle_beta   90.00
_cell.angle_gamma   90.00
#
_symmetry.space_group_name_H-M   'P 1'
#
loop_
_entity.id
_entity.type
_entity.pdbx_description
1 polymer ?
#
loop_
_entity_poly.entity_id
_entity_poly.type
_entity_poly.pdbx_seq_one_letter_code
_entity_poly.pdbx_strand_id
1 'polypeptide(L)' 'PAVQPKLLKLARRGRVTLLPHMGSATNEGRIEMGEKVIINIRTFMDGHRPPNRILPSML' A
#
# COMPACT_ATOMS: atom_id res chain seq x y z
N PRO A 1 -2.09 12.60 5.66
CA PRO A 1 -2.96 11.79 6.55
C PRO A 1 -3.35 12.62 7.77
N ALA A 2 -4.59 12.50 8.25
CA ALA A 2 -4.95 13.10 9.54
C ALA A 2 -4.15 12.39 10.64
N VAL A 3 -3.41 13.15 11.46
CA VAL A 3 -2.58 12.60 12.55
C VAL A 3 -3.18 12.98 13.89
N GLN A 4 -3.40 11.99 14.74
CA GLN A 4 -3.99 12.23 16.05
C GLN A 4 -3.07 13.13 16.92
N PRO A 5 -3.56 14.22 17.53
CA PRO A 5 -2.71 15.16 18.28
C PRO A 5 -1.92 14.52 19.42
N LYS A 6 -2.47 13.48 20.07
CA LYS A 6 -1.79 12.71 21.11
C LYS A 6 -0.51 12.03 20.60
N LEU A 7 -0.51 11.53 19.36
CA LEU A 7 0.66 10.92 18.73
C LEU A 7 1.75 11.96 18.46
N LEU A 8 1.37 13.17 18.02
CA LEU A 8 2.31 14.28 17.84
C LEU A 8 2.99 14.66 19.16
N LYS A 9 2.24 14.68 20.27
CA LYS A 9 2.80 14.96 21.61
C LYS A 9 3.80 13.87 22.03
N LEU A 10 3.53 12.60 21.73
CA LEU A 10 4.46 11.50 22.02
C LEU A 10 5.72 11.56 21.15
N ALA A 11 5.58 11.92 19.87
CA ALA A 11 6.71 12.08 18.96
C ALA A 11 7.65 13.20 19.40
N ARG A 12 7.10 14.37 19.79
CA ARG A 12 7.89 15.49 20.36
C ARG A 12 8.63 15.13 21.65
N ARG A 13 8.15 14.12 22.38
CA ARG A 13 8.80 13.58 23.59
C ARG A 13 9.77 12.43 23.30
N GLY A 14 10.01 12.10 22.03
CA GLY A 14 10.90 11.02 21.61
C GLY A 14 10.39 9.61 21.93
N ARG A 15 9.09 9.43 22.18
CA ARG A 15 8.52 8.12 22.57
C ARG A 15 8.08 7.26 21.39
N VAL A 16 7.87 7.89 20.24
CA VAL A 16 7.45 7.24 18.99
C VAL A 16 8.04 7.97 17.81
N THR A 17 8.20 7.27 16.69
CA THR A 17 8.54 7.85 15.40
C THR A 17 7.31 7.83 14.51
N LEU A 18 7.01 8.95 13.85
CA LEU A 18 5.91 9.06 12.91
C LEU A 18 6.46 9.16 11.50
N LEU A 19 6.04 8.27 10.61
CA LEU A 19 6.41 8.28 9.20
C LEU A 19 5.16 8.61 8.36
N PRO A 20 5.28 9.41 7.28
CA PRO A 20 4.17 9.79 6.44
C PRO A 20 3.77 8.67 5.46
N HIS A 21 3.30 7.52 5.98
CA HIS A 21 2.91 6.35 5.18
C HIS A 21 4.04 5.85 4.25
N MET A 22 5.27 5.77 4.77
CA MET A 22 6.44 5.37 3.97
C MET A 22 6.72 3.85 3.98
N GLY A 23 5.83 3.03 4.55
CA GLY A 23 6.09 1.60 4.75
C GLY A 23 6.40 0.83 3.45
N SER A 24 5.73 1.17 2.36
CA SER A 24 5.94 0.58 1.03
C SER A 24 6.77 1.46 0.09
N ALA A 25 7.32 2.58 0.58
CA ALA A 25 8.01 3.58 -0.24
C ALA A 25 9.47 3.20 -0.57
N THR A 26 9.71 1.93 -0.87
CA THR A 26 10.99 1.39 -1.38
C THR A 26 10.99 1.40 -2.91
N ASN A 27 12.16 1.46 -3.55
CA ASN A 27 12.25 1.38 -5.01
C ASN A 27 11.70 0.05 -5.54
N GLU A 28 12.10 -1.04 -4.89
CA GLU A 28 11.73 -2.42 -5.21
C GLU A 28 10.22 -2.61 -5.10
N GLY A 29 9.63 -2.24 -3.96
CA GLY A 29 8.18 -2.32 -3.74
C GLY A 29 7.35 -1.47 -4.70
N ARG A 30 7.86 -0.30 -5.12
CA ARG A 30 7.17 0.54 -6.12
C ARG A 30 7.22 -0.07 -7.52
N ILE A 31 8.36 -0.63 -7.92
CA ILE A 31 8.52 -1.31 -9.21
C ILE A 31 7.64 -2.56 -9.24
N GLU A 32 7.76 -3.45 -8.25
CA GLU A 32 6.97 -4.70 -8.18
C GLU A 32 5.46 -4.41 -8.16
N MET A 33 5.03 -3.40 -7.40
CA MET A 33 3.61 -3.05 -7.39
C MET A 33 3.12 -2.43 -8.70
N GLY A 34 3.93 -1.62 -9.37
CA GLY A 34 3.61 -1.08 -10.69
C GLY A 34 3.42 -2.21 -11.71
N GLU A 35 4.36 -3.14 -11.77
CA GLU A 35 4.30 -4.31 -12.65
C GLU A 35 3.05 -5.17 -12.37
N LYS A 36 2.76 -5.42 -11.10
CA LYS A 36 1.58 -6.19 -10.69
C LYS A 36 0.28 -5.55 -11.20
N VAL A 37 0.15 -4.23 -11.12
CA VAL A 37 -1.03 -3.53 -11.65
C VAL A 37 -1.14 -3.68 -13.16
N ILE A 38 -0.04 -3.47 -13.90
CA ILE A 38 -0.01 -3.58 -15.37
C ILE A 38 -0.42 -4.98 -15.82
N ILE A 39 0.14 -6.03 -15.18
CA ILE A 39 -0.17 -7.42 -15.48
C ILE A 39 -1.66 -7.73 -15.25
N ASN A 40 -2.24 -7.25 -14.14
CA ASN A 40 -3.66 -7.48 -13.85
C ASN A 40 -4.57 -6.78 -14.87
N ILE A 41 -4.25 -5.54 -15.25
CA ILE A 41 -5.01 -4.81 -16.29
C ILE A 41 -4.95 -5.57 -17.61
N ARG A 42 -3.75 -5.96 -18.05
CA ARG A 42 -3.59 -6.67 -19.32
C ARG A 42 -4.32 -8.01 -19.31
N THR A 43 -4.15 -8.79 -18.25
CA THR A 43 -4.83 -10.08 -18.07
C THR A 43 -6.34 -9.93 -18.14
N PHE A 44 -6.91 -8.89 -17.51
CA PHE A 44 -8.33 -8.58 -17.58
C PHE A 44 -8.78 -8.20 -19.00
N MET A 45 -8.04 -7.31 -19.67
CA MET A 45 -8.34 -6.87 -21.03
C MET A 45 -8.28 -8.02 -22.05
N ASP A 46 -7.38 -8.97 -21.82
CA ASP A 46 -7.25 -10.18 -22.65
C ASP A 46 -8.35 -11.23 -22.34
N GLY A 47 -9.34 -10.92 -21.50
CA GLY A 47 -10.45 -11.82 -21.14
C GLY A 47 -10.05 -12.95 -20.18
N HIS A 48 -8.82 -12.94 -19.67
CA HIS A 48 -8.33 -13.91 -18.71
C HIS A 48 -8.72 -13.50 -17.29
N ARG A 49 -8.60 -14.44 -16.35
CA ARG A 49 -8.84 -14.18 -14.92
C ARG A 49 -7.61 -13.48 -14.32
N PRO A 50 -7.72 -12.24 -13.82
CA PRO A 50 -6.59 -11.56 -13.22
C PRO A 50 -6.04 -12.33 -12.00
N PRO A 51 -4.70 -12.37 -11.83
CA PRO A 51 -4.07 -13.16 -10.77
C PRO A 51 -4.30 -12.60 -9.36
N ASN A 52 -4.47 -11.28 -9.20
CA ASN A 52 -4.58 -10.63 -7.88
C ASN A 52 -5.99 -10.09 -7.62
N ARG A 53 -6.99 -10.99 -7.65
CA ARG A 53 -8.39 -10.64 -7.34
C ARG A 53 -8.66 -10.67 -5.84
N ILE A 54 -9.47 -9.74 -5.37
CA ILE A 54 -10.11 -9.78 -4.05
C ILE A 54 -11.49 -10.40 -4.26
N LEU A 55 -11.77 -11.54 -3.62
CA LEU A 55 -13.05 -12.23 -3.74
C LEU A 55 -13.95 -11.88 -2.54
N PRO A 56 -15.26 -11.61 -2.74
CA PRO A 56 -16.16 -11.18 -1.66
C PRO A 56 -16.26 -12.16 -0.48
N SER A 57 -16.02 -13.44 -0.70
CA SER A 57 -16.07 -14.49 0.34
C SER A 57 -14.81 -14.59 1.20
N MET A 58 -13.84 -13.69 1.01
CA MET A 58 -12.54 -13.71 1.71
C MET A 58 -12.35 -12.52 2.67
N LEU A 59 -13.42 -11.79 2.99
CA LEU A 59 -13.45 -10.68 3.95
C LEU A 59 -14.30 -11.02 5.18
#